data_AF-A0A9K3IUC0-F1
#
_entry.id   AF-A0A9K3IUC0-F1
#
_cell.length_a   1.000
_cell.length_b   1.000
_cell.length_c   1.000
_cell.angle_alpha   90.00
_cell.angle_beta   90.00
_cell.angle_gamma   90.00
#
_symmetry.space_group_name_H-M   'P 1'
#
loop_
_entity.id
_entity.type
_entity.pdbx_description
1 polymer ?
#
loop_
_entity_poly.entity_id
_entity_poly.type
_entity_poly.pdbx_seq_one_letter_code
_entity_poly.pdbx_strand_id
1 'polypeptide(L)'
;MFRTPMEKFLGPPLGTMLVIKLCCKRKLGDRYVGEVHQPLKQLFDYAYPLGGSAVVWFPVQMGSAESQGKLCFSYRFGEKVAIEKLMLAESIASFLVTGPGGAI
;
A
#
# COMPACT_ATOMS: atom_id res chain seq x y z
N MET A 1 -1.92 -2.25 15.09
CA MET A 1 -1.02 -1.95 13.97
C MET A 1 -1.16 -3.08 12.95
N PHE A 2 -1.94 -2.89 11.88
CA PHE A 2 -2.07 -3.91 10.84
C PHE A 2 -0.80 -3.86 9.97
N ARG A 3 0.14 -4.78 10.19
CA ARG A 3 1.30 -4.96 9.31
C ARG A 3 0.92 -6.01 8.27
N THR A 4 0.40 -5.60 7.12
CA THR A 4 0.30 -6.46 5.96
C THR A 4 1.64 -6.43 5.21
N PRO A 5 2.32 -7.58 5.04
CA PRO A 5 3.54 -7.64 4.25
C PRO A 5 3.18 -7.45 2.77
N MET A 6 3.54 -6.30 2.20
CA MET A 6 3.46 -6.03 0.76
C MET A 6 4.77 -6.43 0.09
N GLU A 7 5.15 -7.71 0.16
CA GLU A 7 6.53 -8.12 -0.14
C GLU A 7 6.95 -8.14 -1.62
N LYS A 8 6.09 -7.80 -2.61
CA LYS A 8 6.46 -7.97 -4.02
C LYS A 8 5.93 -6.94 -5.02
N PHE A 9 5.94 -5.65 -4.71
CA PHE A 9 5.61 -4.63 -5.73
C PHE A 9 6.53 -3.42 -5.68
N LEU A 10 7.14 -3.11 -6.84
CA LEU A 10 7.78 -1.82 -7.11
C LEU A 10 6.72 -0.71 -7.00
N GLY A 11 6.51 -0.20 -5.78
CA GLY A 11 5.44 0.75 -5.46
C GLY A 11 4.03 0.11 -5.47
N PRO A 12 3.01 0.79 -4.93
CA PRO A 12 1.64 0.31 -4.99
C PRO A 12 1.17 0.28 -6.47
N PRO A 13 0.68 -0.86 -6.99
CA PRO A 13 0.03 -0.89 -8.29
C PRO A 13 -1.11 0.14 -8.35
N LEU A 14 -1.31 0.79 -9.50
CA LEU A 14 -2.36 1.80 -9.74
C LEU A 14 -3.77 1.34 -9.30
N GLY A 15 -4.03 0.03 -9.28
CA GLY A 15 -5.31 -0.57 -8.88
C GLY A 15 -5.39 -1.14 -7.46
N THR A 16 -4.39 -0.92 -6.59
CA THR A 16 -4.43 -1.50 -5.22
C THR A 16 -5.20 -0.58 -4.27
N MET A 17 -6.24 -1.11 -3.63
CA MET A 17 -7.09 -0.40 -2.69
C MET A 17 -6.90 -0.89 -1.26
N LEU A 18 -6.81 0.06 -0.32
CA LEU A 18 -6.94 -0.19 1.10
C LEU A 18 -8.43 -0.15 1.45
N VAL A 19 -8.93 -1.26 1.98
CA VAL A 19 -10.30 -1.36 2.49
C VAL A 19 -10.25 -1.62 3.99
N ILE A 20 -10.73 -0.68 4.79
CA ILE A 20 -10.84 -0.84 6.25
C ILE A 20 -12.31 -1.06 6.59
N LYS A 21 -12.65 -2.26 7.09
CA LYS A 21 -14.01 -2.62 7.51
C LYS A 21 -14.18 -2.43 9.01
N LEU A 22 -15.27 -1.79 9.40
CA LEU A 22 -15.65 -1.51 10.78
C LEU A 22 -16.78 -2.46 11.19
N CYS A 23 -16.53 -3.24 12.24
CA CYS A 23 -17.50 -4.16 12.83
C CYS A 23 -17.62 -3.91 14.35
N CYS A 24 -18.83 -3.87 14.87
CA CYS A 24 -19.11 -3.79 16.31
C CYS A 24 -19.36 -5.18 16.89
N LYS A 25 -18.54 -5.61 17.85
CA LYS A 25 -18.77 -6.84 18.60
C LYS A 25 -19.89 -6.64 19.64
N ARG A 26 -20.92 -7.49 19.63
CA ARG A 26 -22.06 -7.42 20.57
C ARG A 26 -22.46 -8.80 21.09
N LYS A 27 -23.16 -8.85 22.23
CA LYS A 27 -23.63 -10.10 22.85
C LYS A 27 -24.59 -10.92 21.97
N LEU A 28 -25.32 -10.26 21.05
CA LEU A 28 -26.29 -10.87 20.13
C LEU A 28 -25.76 -10.99 18.69
N GLY A 29 -24.45 -10.89 18.49
CA GLY A 29 -23.80 -11.01 17.19
C GLY A 29 -23.11 -9.74 16.73
N ASP A 30 -22.06 -9.92 15.92
CA ASP A 30 -21.27 -8.82 15.39
C ASP A 30 -22.05 -8.07 14.30
N ARG A 31 -22.06 -6.74 14.40
CA ARG A 31 -22.76 -5.87 13.46
C ARG A 31 -21.75 -5.16 12.57
N TYR A 32 -21.91 -5.28 11.26
CA TYR A 32 -21.20 -4.46 10.29
C TYR A 32 -21.64 -2.99 10.40
N VAL A 33 -20.67 -2.08 10.44
CA VAL A 33 -20.90 -0.63 10.63
C VAL A 33 -20.63 0.13 9.34
N GLY A 34 -19.64 -0.29 8.56
CA GLY A 34 -19.26 0.38 7.32
C GLY A 34 -17.79 0.16 6.98
N GLU A 35 -17.31 0.83 5.94
CA GLU A 35 -15.94 0.69 5.46
C GLU A 35 -15.40 1.98 4.84
N VAL A 36 -14.07 2.06 4.74
CA VAL A 36 -13.36 3.12 4.02
C VAL A 36 -12.56 2.49 2.90
N HIS A 37 -12.68 3.07 1.71
CA HIS A 37 -11.96 2.66 0.50
C HIS A 37 -11.00 3.76 0.09
N GLN A 38 -9.71 3.47 0.03
CA GLN A 38 -8.69 4.43 -0.41
C GLN A 38 -7.66 3.77 -1.33
N PRO A 39 -7.40 4.31 -2.52
CA PRO A 39 -6.29 3.86 -3.36
C PRO A 39 -4.95 4.04 -2.64
N LEU A 40 -4.12 3.00 -2.61
CA LEU A 40 -2.80 3.10 -1.97
C LEU A 40 -1.92 4.17 -2.63
N LYS A 41 -2.06 4.37 -3.94
CA LYS A 41 -1.36 5.44 -4.67
C LYS A 41 -1.70 6.82 -4.10
N GLN A 42 -2.98 7.09 -3.83
CA GLN A 42 -3.38 8.39 -3.26
C GLN A 42 -2.81 8.59 -1.86
N LEU A 43 -2.84 7.54 -1.02
CA LEU A 43 -2.23 7.59 0.31
C LEU A 43 -0.71 7.81 0.21
N PHE A 44 -0.05 7.15 -0.74
CA PHE A 44 1.39 7.28 -0.98
C PHE A 44 1.75 8.69 -1.44
N ASP A 45 1.10 9.17 -2.50
CA ASP A 45 1.34 10.50 -3.08
C ASP A 45 1.11 11.61 -2.04
N TYR A 46 0.14 11.43 -1.14
CA TYR A 46 -0.13 12.37 -0.05
C TYR A 46 0.97 12.36 1.03
N ALA A 47 1.42 11.19 1.48
CA ALA A 47 2.38 11.09 2.58
C ALA A 47 3.84 11.27 2.14
N TYR A 48 4.16 11.00 0.88
CA TYR A 48 5.52 11.09 0.36
C TYR A 48 6.18 12.47 0.59
N PRO A 49 5.54 13.62 0.25
CA PRO A 49 6.13 14.93 0.54
C PRO A 49 6.22 15.26 2.05
N LEU A 50 5.55 14.49 2.91
CA LEU A 50 5.49 14.68 4.35
C LEU A 50 6.47 13.76 5.12
N GLY A 51 7.44 13.15 4.44
CA GLY A 51 8.38 12.20 5.05
C GLY A 51 7.87 10.76 5.13
N GLY A 52 6.85 10.43 4.32
CA GLY A 52 6.33 9.08 4.14
C GLY A 52 5.27 8.65 5.17
N SER A 53 4.83 9.54 6.06
CA SER A 53 3.76 9.26 7.04
C SER A 53 2.70 10.35 7.07
N ALA A 54 1.48 10.00 7.46
CA ALA A 54 0.38 10.93 7.59
C ALA A 54 -0.72 10.42 8.54
N VAL A 55 -1.58 11.35 8.98
CA VAL A 55 -2.84 11.10 9.68
C VAL A 55 -3.97 11.62 8.79
N VAL A 56 -4.99 10.80 8.56
CA VAL A 56 -6.07 11.09 7.61
C VAL A 56 -7.44 10.78 8.21
N TRP A 57 -8.45 11.49 7.71
CA TRP A 57 -9.85 11.36 8.12
C TRP A 57 -10.71 11.09 6.89
N PHE A 58 -11.42 9.97 6.89
CA PHE A 58 -12.31 9.61 5.79
C PHE A 58 -13.72 9.32 6.29
N PRO A 59 -14.77 9.71 5.54
CA PRO A 59 -16.13 9.30 5.84
C PRO A 59 -16.25 7.78 5.71
N VAL A 60 -16.88 7.16 6.70
CA VAL A 60 -17.20 5.72 6.66
C VAL A 60 -18.39 5.55 5.73
N GLN A 61 -18.29 4.65 4.75
CA GLN A 61 -19.36 4.33 3.81
C GLN A 61 -20.16 3.13 4.31
N MET A 62 -21.48 3.15 4.14
CA MET A 62 -22.34 1.99 4.38
C MET A 62 -23.17 1.72 3.13
N GLY A 63 -22.73 0.75 2.32
CA GLY A 63 -23.26 0.55 0.96
C GLY A 63 -22.82 1.70 0.04
N SER A 64 -23.75 2.29 -0.71
CA SER A 64 -23.49 3.43 -1.59
C SER A 64 -23.71 4.79 -0.91
N ALA A 65 -24.05 4.81 0.37
CA ALA A 65 -24.33 6.03 1.12
C ALA A 65 -23.22 6.32 2.13
N GLU A 66 -22.88 7.59 2.28
CA GLU A 66 -22.00 8.02 3.36
C GLU A 66 -22.69 7.76 4.70
N SER A 67 -22.03 7.02 5.60
CA SER A 67 -22.49 6.93 6.98
C SER A 67 -22.17 8.24 7.72
N GLN A 68 -22.84 8.49 8.83
CA GLN A 68 -22.61 9.68 9.67
C GLN A 68 -21.23 9.71 10.36
N GLY A 69 -20.45 8.62 10.29
CA GLY A 69 -19.16 8.48 10.99
C GLY A 69 -17.94 8.80 10.13
N LYS A 70 -16.85 9.22 10.79
CA LYS A 70 -15.52 9.36 10.15
C LYS A 70 -14.53 8.39 10.81
N LEU A 71 -13.67 7.79 10.00
CA LEU A 71 -12.53 6.99 10.46
C LEU A 71 -11.27 7.85 10.40
N CYS A 72 -10.58 7.97 11.54
CA CYS A 72 -9.25 8.53 11.63
C CYS A 72 -8.24 7.39 11.73
N PHE A 73 -7.20 7.42 10.90
CA PHE A 73 -6.07 6.52 11.05
C PHE A 73 -4.76 7.18 10.61
N SER A 74 -3.66 6.68 11.19
CA SER A 74 -2.30 7.02 10.77
C SER A 74 -1.71 5.90 9.94
N TYR A 75 -0.83 6.27 9.02
CA TYR A 75 -0.10 5.31 8.19
C TYR A 75 1.32 5.82 7.89
N ARG A 76 2.18 4.89 7.51
CA ARG A 76 3.56 5.16 7.08
C ARG A 76 3.93 4.20 5.96
N PHE A 77 4.45 4.75 4.87
CA PHE A 77 5.12 3.98 3.83
C PHE A 77 6.59 3.77 4.21
N GLY A 78 7.08 2.57 3.93
CA GLY A 78 8.50 2.24 4.10
C GLY A 78 9.38 2.96 3.08
N GLU A 79 10.68 2.70 3.18
CA GLU A 79 11.66 3.23 2.22
C GLU A 79 11.32 2.81 0.79
N LYS A 80 11.36 3.77 -0.14
CA LYS A 80 11.12 3.53 -1.55
C LYS A 80 12.39 2.94 -2.16
N VAL A 81 12.39 1.64 -2.43
CA VAL A 81 13.41 1.03 -3.29
C VAL A 81 12.98 1.20 -4.74
N ALA A 82 13.41 2.31 -5.36
CA ALA A 82 13.30 2.45 -6.81
C ALA A 82 14.50 1.74 -7.43
N ILE A 83 14.28 0.61 -8.07
CA ILE A 83 15.31 0.03 -8.94
C ILE A 83 15.30 0.89 -10.21
N GLU A 84 16.28 1.77 -10.32
CA GLU A 84 16.45 2.57 -11.53
C GLU A 84 16.64 1.61 -12.71
N LYS A 85 15.92 1.88 -13.80
CA LYS A 85 15.95 1.04 -15.02
C LYS A 85 17.38 0.81 -15.54
N LEU A 86 18.28 1.77 -15.31
CA LEU A 86 19.70 1.69 -15.63
C LEU A 86 20.44 0.68 -14.77
N MET A 87 20.22 0.69 -13.45
CA MET A 87 20.81 -0.27 -12.50
C MET A 87 20.37 -1.71 -12.80
N LEU A 88 19.12 -1.88 -13.25
CA LEU A 88 18.59 -3.18 -13.69
C LEU A 88 19.26 -3.66 -14.98
N ALA A 89 19.45 -2.76 -15.95
CA ALA A 89 20.11 -3.06 -17.21
C ALA A 89 21.60 -3.40 -17.03
N GLU A 90 22.33 -2.66 -16.19
CA GLU A 90 23.73 -2.93 -15.85
C GLU A 90 23.89 -4.26 -15.12
N SER A 91 22.99 -4.56 -14.18
CA SER A 91 23.02 -5.84 -13.46
C SER A 91 22.79 -7.00 -14.43
N ILE A 92 21.77 -6.94 -15.30
CA ILE A 92 21.52 -7.98 -16.33
C ILE A 92 22.72 -8.14 -17.27
N ALA A 93 23.33 -7.04 -17.73
CA ALA A 93 24.51 -7.09 -18.59
C ALA A 93 25.69 -7.79 -17.91
N SER A 94 25.93 -7.53 -16.62
CA SER A 94 27.00 -8.18 -15.85
C SER A 94 26.79 -9.69 -15.70
N PHE A 95 25.54 -10.16 -15.55
CA PHE A 95 25.21 -11.59 -15.50
C PHE A 95 25.41 -12.29 -16.86
N LEU A 96 25.10 -11.60 -17.96
CA LEU A 96 25.27 -12.15 -19.31
C LEU A 96 26.75 -12.21 -19.74
N VAL A 97 27.57 -11.26 -19.28
CA VAL A 97 29.02 -11.22 -19.57
C VAL A 97 29.82 -12.27 -18.78
N THR A 98 29.29 -12.76 -17.64
CA THR A 98 29.98 -13.72 -16.75
C THR A 98 29.50 -15.17 -16.91
N GLY A 99 28.90 -15.52 -18.06
CA GLY A 99 28.56 -16.91 -18.38
C GLY A 99 29.80 -17.83 -18.41
N PRO A 100 29.72 -19.08 -17.91
CA PRO A 100 30.84 -20.01 -17.87
C PRO A 100 31.12 -20.53 -19.29
N GLY A 101 31.93 -19.80 -20.05
CA GLY A 101 32.26 -20.14 -21.44
C GLY A 101 33.64 -19.67 -21.88
N GLY A 102 34.52 -19.32 -20.95
CA GLY A 102 35.92 -19.01 -21.24
C GLY A 102 36.78 -20.29 -21.23
N ALA A 103 36.63 -21.13 -22.25
CA ALA A 103 37.62 -22.15 -22.59
C ALA A 103 38.39 -21.66 -23.82
N ILE A 104 39.66 -21.33 -23.62
CA ILE A 104 40.72 -21.49 -24.64
C ILE A 104 41.81 -22.33 -24.00
#